data_AF-A0A4Q7TTX4-F1
#
_entry.id   AF-A0A4Q7TTX4-F1
#
_cell.length_a   1.000
_cell.length_b   1.000
_cell.length_c   1.000
_cell.angle_alpha   90.00
_cell.angle_beta   90.00
_cell.angle_gamma   90.00
#
_symmetry.space_group_name_H-M   'P 1'
#
loop_
_entity.id
_entity.type
_entity.pdbx_description
1 polymer ?
#
loop_
_entity_poly.entity_id
_entity_poly.type
_entity_poly.pdbx_seq_one_letter_code
_entity_poly.pdbx_strand_id
1 'polypeptide(L)'
;MPLSGIAHDMDTFALTAAILTIAGVIAFLAHRAKQPLIIAFILVGIVVGPNVLGLVEEAEPLELLAEIGIAILLFLVGLKLDIGLVRSIGKIALLTGLGQVVFTSLIGWVIAVLFGIDLVAARWVLPWLLERLATSQELLIVWSVAWAVALAALTDVLGFSIEVGAFLAGFALASTRYRESIAACLSGLRDFLLLFFFITLGAQLDFSTIGAQVPAAIVFSLFVLIGNPLIVLVIMGVMGYPSRVGFLAGLAVAQISEFNLILIALGRDLDQIGDDMVALVTLVGLIMIAGSTYMILYSKQLYAWLAPALRIFERTNAREPESPEPEKVDAIVFGLGRYGSRVVRELTDHGMHVLAVEWDPYAEQRLADCRHRDRVRVVFGDASSPDFAETLPIRRAQWIISTVPDPGTNVVLAQSLRRHGAEGVIAVTAHTTAAAHAYDSELAAGTIDTVLKPFELAAHETLAALREVEREGDNE
;
A
#
# COMPACT_ATOMS: atom_id res chain seq x y z
N MET A 1 -28.52 18.54 36.21
CA MET A 1 -28.71 17.09 36.33
C MET A 1 -27.47 16.45 35.75
N PRO A 2 -26.70 15.66 36.51
CA PRO A 2 -25.56 14.98 35.91
C PRO A 2 -26.12 13.93 34.92
N LEU A 3 -25.65 13.97 33.68
CA LEU A 3 -26.05 13.04 32.61
C LEU A 3 -25.68 11.58 32.95
N SER A 4 -24.79 11.37 33.93
CA SER A 4 -24.41 10.05 34.45
C SER A 4 -25.61 9.25 34.97
N GLY A 5 -26.61 9.91 35.57
CA GLY A 5 -27.81 9.24 36.07
C GLY A 5 -28.77 8.75 34.98
N ILE A 6 -28.65 9.27 33.74
CA ILE A 6 -29.45 8.82 32.59
C ILE A 6 -28.76 7.65 31.88
N ALA A 7 -27.42 7.63 31.88
CA ALA A 7 -26.63 6.57 31.24
C ALA A 7 -26.76 5.21 31.96
N HIS A 8 -26.88 5.21 33.29
CA HIS A 8 -26.97 3.97 34.07
C HIS A 8 -28.28 3.19 33.86
N ASP A 9 -29.35 3.86 33.41
CA ASP A 9 -30.65 3.27 33.04
C ASP A 9 -30.80 3.03 31.52
N MET A 10 -29.79 3.40 30.71
CA MET A 10 -29.83 3.19 29.27
C MET A 10 -29.42 1.75 28.94
N ASP A 11 -30.30 1.04 28.24
CA ASP A 11 -29.98 -0.24 27.60
C ASP A 11 -28.73 -0.11 26.72
N THR A 12 -27.89 -1.15 26.66
CA THR A 12 -26.63 -1.19 25.89
C THR A 12 -26.83 -0.77 24.44
N PHE A 13 -27.99 -1.11 23.86
CA PHE A 13 -28.39 -0.67 22.54
C PHE A 13 -28.54 0.85 22.44
N ALA A 14 -29.22 1.49 23.40
CA ALA A 14 -29.45 2.93 23.43
C ALA A 14 -28.14 3.71 23.60
N LEU A 15 -27.23 3.20 24.45
CA LEU A 15 -25.89 3.76 24.62
C LEU A 15 -25.10 3.70 23.32
N THR A 16 -25.03 2.51 22.70
CA THR A 16 -24.31 2.32 21.42
C THR A 16 -24.88 3.22 20.32
N ALA A 17 -26.21 3.32 20.22
CA ALA A 17 -26.88 4.19 19.25
C ALA A 17 -26.56 5.68 19.47
N ALA A 18 -26.53 6.14 20.72
CA ALA A 18 -26.15 7.50 21.06
C ALA A 18 -24.71 7.80 20.64
N ILE A 19 -23.77 6.91 20.97
CA ILE A 19 -22.35 7.03 20.60
C ILE A 19 -22.18 7.08 19.09
N LEU A 20 -22.83 6.17 18.35
CA LEU A 20 -22.80 6.15 16.89
C LEU A 20 -23.38 7.43 16.28
N THR A 21 -24.46 7.96 16.87
CA THR A 21 -25.07 9.21 16.41
C THR A 21 -24.11 10.38 16.61
N ILE A 22 -23.51 10.49 17.80
CA ILE A 22 -22.51 11.53 18.11
C ILE A 22 -21.30 11.41 17.18
N ALA A 23 -20.77 10.20 17.02
CA ALA A 23 -19.66 9.91 16.13
C ALA A 23 -19.98 10.28 14.67
N GLY A 24 -21.17 9.97 14.18
CA GLY A 24 -21.62 10.32 12.83
C GLY A 24 -21.71 11.83 12.60
N VAL A 25 -22.25 12.58 13.56
CA VAL A 25 -22.31 14.05 13.49
C VAL A 25 -20.91 14.66 13.50
N ILE A 26 -20.04 14.22 14.42
CA ILE A 26 -18.67 14.74 14.51
C ILE A 26 -17.86 14.36 13.27
N ALA A 27 -18.01 13.14 12.75
CA ALA A 27 -17.40 12.71 11.50
C ALA A 27 -17.84 13.56 10.31
N PHE A 28 -19.13 13.89 10.21
CA PHE A 28 -19.65 14.78 9.16
C PHE A 28 -19.02 16.18 9.24
N LEU A 29 -18.93 16.76 10.45
CA LEU A 29 -18.29 18.05 10.67
C LEU A 29 -16.79 18.01 10.36
N ALA A 30 -16.09 16.97 10.82
CA ALA A 30 -14.67 16.76 10.55
C ALA A 30 -14.40 16.62 9.05
N HIS A 31 -15.20 15.81 8.34
CA HIS A 31 -15.09 15.64 6.91
C HIS A 31 -15.28 16.97 6.16
N ARG A 32 -16.27 17.77 6.56
CA ARG A 32 -16.49 19.12 6.00
C ARG A 32 -15.31 20.06 6.26
N ALA A 33 -14.66 19.93 7.41
CA ALA A 33 -13.46 20.66 7.78
C ALA A 33 -12.16 20.07 7.18
N LYS A 34 -12.25 19.05 6.31
CA LYS A 34 -11.12 18.30 5.72
C LYS A 34 -10.20 17.68 6.77
N GLN A 35 -10.75 17.32 7.91
CA GLN A 35 -10.03 16.65 9.00
C GLN A 35 -10.13 15.11 8.84
N PRO A 36 -9.07 14.37 9.18
CA PRO A 36 -9.10 12.91 9.23
C PRO A 36 -10.15 12.39 10.23
N LEU A 37 -10.92 11.37 9.83
CA LEU A 37 -11.98 10.79 10.67
C LEU A 37 -11.44 10.11 11.93
N ILE A 38 -10.24 9.53 11.88
CA ILE A 38 -9.57 8.90 13.03
C ILE A 38 -9.49 9.87 14.21
N ILE A 39 -9.13 11.13 13.95
CA ILE A 39 -9.00 12.17 14.97
C ILE A 39 -10.36 12.53 15.55
N ALA A 40 -11.39 12.62 14.71
CA ALA A 40 -12.76 12.85 15.14
C ALA A 40 -13.24 11.75 16.10
N PHE A 41 -12.94 10.49 15.81
CA PHE A 41 -13.35 9.35 16.63
C PHE A 41 -12.60 9.27 17.96
N ILE A 42 -11.30 9.56 17.98
CA ILE A 42 -10.53 9.73 19.22
C ILE A 42 -11.15 10.83 20.10
N LEU A 43 -11.49 11.99 19.50
CA LEU A 43 -12.11 13.09 20.23
C LEU A 43 -13.49 12.72 20.77
N VAL A 44 -14.29 11.96 20.01
CA VAL A 44 -15.57 11.40 20.49
C VAL A 44 -15.32 10.53 21.71
N GLY A 45 -14.36 9.62 21.65
CA GLY A 45 -13.96 8.76 22.76
C GLY A 45 -13.61 9.54 24.02
N ILE A 46 -12.75 10.56 23.88
CA ILE A 46 -12.35 11.44 24.98
C ILE A 46 -13.57 12.13 25.61
N VAL A 47 -14.49 12.63 24.79
CA VAL A 47 -15.66 13.38 25.26
C VAL A 47 -16.71 12.46 25.91
N VAL A 48 -16.95 11.29 25.34
CA VAL A 48 -17.95 10.33 25.82
C VAL A 48 -17.44 9.49 27.00
N GLY A 49 -16.12 9.37 27.13
CA GLY A 49 -15.44 8.60 28.16
C GLY A 49 -15.72 9.06 29.60
N PRO A 50 -15.27 8.26 30.59
CA PRO A 50 -15.59 8.39 32.01
C PRO A 50 -15.24 9.77 32.58
N ASN A 51 -14.17 10.39 32.09
CA ASN A 51 -13.63 11.62 32.66
C ASN A 51 -14.29 12.92 32.18
N VAL A 52 -15.11 12.87 31.13
CA VAL A 52 -15.75 14.08 30.56
C VAL A 52 -17.27 14.03 30.71
N LEU A 53 -17.94 13.13 29.95
CA LEU A 53 -19.40 12.97 30.06
C LEU A 53 -19.82 11.78 30.91
N GLY A 54 -18.94 10.79 31.12
CA GLY A 54 -19.28 9.61 31.92
C GLY A 54 -20.36 8.74 31.28
N LEU A 55 -20.47 8.74 29.95
CA LEU A 55 -21.50 7.98 29.25
C LEU A 55 -21.09 6.51 29.07
N VAL A 56 -19.79 6.24 28.96
CA VAL A 56 -19.21 4.90 28.84
C VAL A 56 -18.42 4.62 30.11
N GLU A 57 -19.08 4.02 31.11
CA GLU A 57 -18.45 3.54 32.34
C GLU A 57 -18.01 2.07 32.22
N GLU A 58 -18.74 1.26 31.45
CA GLU A 58 -18.38 -0.13 31.11
C GLU A 58 -18.14 -0.23 29.59
N ALA A 59 -16.86 -0.28 29.19
CA ALA A 59 -16.46 -0.28 27.78
C ALA A 59 -16.52 -1.66 27.10
N GLU A 60 -16.87 -2.73 27.82
CA GLU A 60 -16.80 -4.12 27.32
C GLU A 60 -17.46 -4.33 25.93
N PRO A 61 -18.67 -3.80 25.63
CA PRO A 61 -19.28 -4.00 24.32
C PRO A 61 -18.53 -3.27 23.19
N LEU A 62 -17.94 -2.11 23.48
CA LEU A 62 -17.17 -1.35 22.51
C LEU A 62 -15.78 -1.95 22.29
N GLU A 63 -15.16 -2.49 23.35
CA GLU A 63 -13.89 -3.20 23.30
C GLU A 63 -13.98 -4.43 22.40
N LEU A 64 -15.02 -5.24 22.54
CA LEU A 64 -15.21 -6.41 21.66
C LEU A 64 -15.38 -6.02 20.19
N LEU A 65 -16.11 -4.93 19.89
CA LEU A 65 -16.24 -4.43 18.52
C LEU A 65 -14.91 -3.87 17.99
N ALA A 66 -14.13 -3.22 18.84
CA ALA A 66 -12.78 -2.76 18.51
C ALA A 66 -11.88 -3.94 18.14
N GLU A 67 -11.78 -4.95 19.02
CA GLU A 67 -10.98 -6.17 18.83
C GLU A 67 -11.30 -6.88 17.51
N ILE A 68 -12.59 -7.06 17.19
CA ILE A 68 -13.01 -7.63 15.91
C ILE A 68 -12.56 -6.74 14.75
N GLY A 69 -12.68 -5.41 14.87
CA GLY A 69 -12.22 -4.47 13.86
C GLY A 69 -10.74 -4.58 13.55
N ILE A 70 -9.93 -4.79 14.57
CA ILE A 70 -8.47 -4.92 14.47
C ILE A 70 -8.09 -6.27 13.90
N ALA A 71 -8.75 -7.34 14.34
CA ALA A 71 -8.60 -8.66 13.74
C ALA A 71 -8.90 -8.59 12.23
N ILE A 72 -9.99 -7.95 11.82
CA ILE A 72 -10.32 -7.79 10.39
C ILE A 72 -9.30 -6.89 9.67
N LEU A 73 -8.82 -5.80 10.31
CA LEU A 73 -7.75 -4.96 9.75
C LEU A 73 -6.50 -5.80 9.45
N LEU A 74 -6.04 -6.61 10.40
CA LEU A 74 -4.83 -7.41 10.28
C LEU A 74 -5.00 -8.60 9.34
N PHE A 75 -6.19 -9.20 9.33
CA PHE A 75 -6.58 -10.15 8.30
C PHE A 75 -6.46 -9.54 6.90
N LEU A 76 -6.96 -8.32 6.70
CA LEU A 76 -6.83 -7.61 5.42
C LEU A 76 -5.38 -7.27 5.07
N VAL A 77 -4.54 -6.96 6.07
CA VAL A 77 -3.10 -6.77 5.88
C VAL A 77 -2.44 -8.07 5.41
N GLY A 78 -2.71 -9.18 6.09
CA GLY A 78 -2.21 -10.51 5.71
C GLY A 78 -2.67 -10.93 4.31
N LEU A 79 -3.93 -10.65 3.97
CA LEU A 79 -4.54 -10.95 2.67
C LEU A 79 -3.90 -10.18 1.51
N LYS A 80 -3.41 -8.96 1.76
CA LYS A 80 -2.76 -8.10 0.76
C LYS A 80 -1.27 -8.38 0.59
N LEU A 81 -0.68 -9.27 1.39
CA LEU A 81 0.74 -9.61 1.24
C LEU A 81 0.99 -10.38 -0.05
N ASP A 82 1.90 -9.84 -0.86
CA ASP A 82 2.36 -10.51 -2.07
C ASP A 82 3.43 -11.55 -1.71
N ILE A 83 3.03 -12.82 -1.77
CA ILE A 83 3.91 -13.98 -1.51
C ILE A 83 5.11 -14.02 -2.47
N GLY A 84 4.96 -13.49 -3.69
CA GLY A 84 6.04 -13.35 -4.66
C GLY A 84 7.08 -12.32 -4.22
N LEU A 85 6.63 -11.21 -3.63
CA LEU A 85 7.51 -10.16 -3.12
C LEU A 85 8.19 -10.60 -1.81
N VAL A 86 7.49 -11.25 -0.88
CA VAL A 86 8.08 -11.83 0.34
C VAL A 86 9.17 -12.86 0.00
N ARG A 87 8.97 -13.66 -1.06
CA ARG A 87 9.99 -14.57 -1.61
C ARG A 87 11.29 -13.87 -2.01
N SER A 88 11.21 -12.63 -2.49
CA SER A 88 12.39 -11.84 -2.88
C SER A 88 13.12 -11.19 -1.71
N ILE A 89 12.46 -11.03 -0.54
CA ILE A 89 13.00 -10.31 0.63
C ILE A 89 13.86 -11.22 1.54
N GLY A 90 13.82 -12.55 1.40
CA GLY A 90 14.88 -13.40 1.96
C GLY A 90 14.61 -14.91 2.00
N LYS A 91 15.67 -15.69 1.81
CA LYS A 91 15.67 -17.17 1.93
C LYS A 91 15.21 -17.67 3.30
N ILE A 92 15.45 -16.89 4.37
CA ILE A 92 15.14 -17.28 5.75
C ILE A 92 13.63 -17.20 6.02
N ALA A 93 12.96 -16.09 5.64
CA ALA A 93 11.50 -15.94 5.76
C ALA A 93 10.75 -16.96 4.90
N LEU A 94 11.31 -17.31 3.73
CA LEU A 94 10.77 -18.37 2.89
C LEU A 94 10.95 -19.77 3.53
N LEU A 95 12.10 -20.05 4.13
CA LEU A 95 12.35 -21.32 4.82
C LEU A 95 11.48 -21.48 6.07
N THR A 96 11.31 -20.43 6.87
CA THR A 96 10.43 -20.45 8.03
C THR A 96 8.97 -20.48 7.61
N GLY A 97 8.56 -19.74 6.57
CA GLY A 97 7.20 -19.76 6.04
C GLY A 97 6.82 -21.10 5.40
N LEU A 98 7.64 -21.65 4.50
CA LEU A 98 7.41 -22.99 3.95
C LEU A 98 7.56 -24.05 5.02
N GLY A 99 8.54 -23.94 5.91
CA GLY A 99 8.74 -24.86 7.02
C GLY A 99 7.50 -24.89 7.93
N GLN A 100 6.94 -23.73 8.25
CA GLN A 100 5.72 -23.59 9.03
C GLN A 100 4.51 -24.14 8.27
N VAL A 101 4.31 -23.81 6.99
CA VAL A 101 3.19 -24.35 6.19
C VAL A 101 3.27 -25.87 6.05
N VAL A 102 4.46 -26.43 5.81
CA VAL A 102 4.67 -27.88 5.73
C VAL A 102 4.40 -28.52 7.10
N PHE A 103 4.91 -27.93 8.17
CA PHE A 103 4.71 -28.43 9.54
C PHE A 103 3.25 -28.37 9.98
N THR A 104 2.56 -27.25 9.75
CA THR A 104 1.13 -27.09 10.09
C THR A 104 0.25 -27.95 9.19
N SER A 105 0.58 -28.12 7.91
CA SER A 105 -0.13 -29.03 7.01
C SER A 105 0.07 -30.49 7.40
N LEU A 106 1.27 -30.88 7.85
CA LEU A 106 1.56 -32.24 8.30
C LEU A 106 0.84 -32.55 9.62
N ILE A 107 0.85 -31.62 10.56
CA ILE A 107 0.10 -31.74 11.82
C ILE A 107 -1.41 -31.76 11.54
N GLY A 108 -1.91 -30.86 10.70
CA GLY A 108 -3.30 -30.86 10.26
C GLY A 108 -3.70 -32.15 9.56
N TRP A 109 -2.81 -32.74 8.77
CA TRP A 109 -3.00 -34.05 8.13
C TRP A 109 -3.07 -35.18 9.17
N VAL A 110 -2.16 -35.21 10.13
CA VAL A 110 -2.17 -36.20 11.23
C VAL A 110 -3.43 -36.07 12.07
N ILE A 111 -3.85 -34.85 12.41
CA ILE A 111 -5.08 -34.57 13.16
C ILE A 111 -6.31 -35.00 12.35
N ALA A 112 -6.38 -34.67 11.06
CA ALA A 112 -7.51 -35.05 10.19
C ALA A 112 -7.65 -36.58 10.07
N VAL A 113 -6.53 -37.31 9.98
CA VAL A 113 -6.51 -38.78 9.99
C VAL A 113 -6.94 -39.33 11.35
N LEU A 114 -6.50 -38.73 12.46
CA LEU A 114 -6.91 -39.11 13.82
C LEU A 114 -8.41 -38.90 14.08
N PHE A 115 -9.02 -37.88 13.48
CA PHE A 115 -10.45 -37.56 13.61
C PHE A 115 -11.33 -38.25 12.55
N GLY A 116 -10.78 -39.13 11.70
CA GLY A 116 -11.56 -39.89 10.73
C GLY A 116 -12.14 -39.05 9.59
N ILE A 117 -11.56 -37.88 9.32
CA ILE A 117 -11.95 -37.03 8.19
C ILE A 117 -11.32 -37.63 6.93
N ASP A 118 -12.10 -38.38 6.17
CA ASP A 118 -11.63 -38.98 4.91
C ASP A 118 -11.01 -37.92 4.00
N LEU A 119 -9.79 -38.18 3.53
CA LEU A 119 -8.90 -37.27 2.77
C LEU A 119 -9.55 -36.66 1.51
N VAL A 120 -10.64 -37.27 1.04
CA VAL A 120 -11.47 -36.80 -0.07
C VAL A 120 -12.23 -35.52 0.31
N ALA A 121 -12.67 -35.38 1.56
CA ALA A 121 -13.37 -34.20 2.04
C ALA A 121 -12.47 -32.96 2.00
N ALA A 122 -11.23 -33.01 2.51
CA ALA A 122 -10.35 -31.84 2.53
C ALA A 122 -9.94 -31.34 1.12
N ARG A 123 -9.74 -32.26 0.17
CA ARG A 123 -9.30 -31.93 -1.20
C ARG A 123 -10.43 -31.55 -2.15
N TRP A 124 -11.66 -32.01 -1.90
CA TRP A 124 -12.83 -31.69 -2.74
C TRP A 124 -13.78 -30.71 -2.07
N VAL A 125 -14.05 -30.84 -0.76
CA VAL A 125 -14.98 -29.96 -0.03
C VAL A 125 -14.40 -28.57 0.12
N LEU A 126 -13.10 -28.38 0.38
CA LEU A 126 -12.57 -27.02 0.56
C LEU A 126 -12.66 -26.16 -0.73
N PRO A 127 -12.25 -26.65 -1.92
CA PRO A 127 -12.47 -25.93 -3.18
C PRO A 127 -13.95 -25.83 -3.56
N TRP A 128 -14.74 -26.89 -3.37
CA TRP A 128 -16.18 -26.90 -3.66
C TRP A 128 -16.99 -25.97 -2.76
N LEU A 129 -16.60 -25.87 -1.49
CA LEU A 129 -17.18 -24.96 -0.51
C LEU A 129 -16.79 -23.55 -0.91
N LEU A 130 -15.51 -23.24 -1.13
CA LEU A 130 -15.07 -21.91 -1.59
C LEU A 130 -15.74 -21.48 -2.91
N GLU A 131 -15.97 -22.41 -3.85
CA GLU A 131 -16.67 -22.15 -5.11
C GLU A 131 -18.18 -21.92 -4.93
N ARG A 132 -18.86 -22.64 -4.04
CA ARG A 132 -20.26 -22.39 -3.69
C ARG A 132 -20.44 -21.13 -2.83
N LEU A 133 -19.50 -20.85 -1.93
CA LEU A 133 -19.51 -19.68 -1.05
C LEU A 133 -19.30 -18.39 -1.84
N ALA A 134 -18.50 -18.42 -2.91
CA ALA A 134 -18.27 -17.29 -3.80
C ALA A 134 -19.47 -16.95 -4.73
N THR A 135 -20.58 -17.70 -4.63
CA THR A 135 -21.78 -17.44 -5.45
C THR A 135 -22.59 -16.23 -4.93
N SER A 136 -22.47 -15.88 -3.65
CA SER A 136 -23.08 -14.67 -3.09
C SER A 136 -22.09 -13.86 -2.25
N GLN A 137 -22.13 -12.54 -2.42
CA GLN A 137 -21.24 -11.61 -1.73
C GLN A 137 -21.46 -11.65 -0.21
N GLU A 138 -22.69 -11.87 0.25
CA GLU A 138 -23.05 -11.99 1.67
C GLU A 138 -22.39 -13.20 2.34
N LEU A 139 -22.42 -14.35 1.66
CA LEU A 139 -21.86 -15.59 2.18
C LEU A 139 -20.33 -15.51 2.24
N LEU A 140 -19.71 -14.82 1.28
CA LEU A 140 -18.29 -14.52 1.27
C LEU A 140 -17.87 -13.63 2.44
N ILE A 141 -18.67 -12.60 2.82
CA ILE A 141 -18.41 -11.79 4.02
C ILE A 141 -18.46 -12.68 5.25
N VAL A 142 -19.58 -13.38 5.45
CA VAL A 142 -19.81 -14.19 6.66
C VAL A 142 -18.69 -15.21 6.84
N TRP A 143 -18.29 -15.89 5.76
CA TRP A 143 -17.19 -16.86 5.82
C TRP A 143 -15.84 -16.24 6.10
N SER A 144 -15.53 -15.09 5.49
CA SER A 144 -14.24 -14.45 5.68
C SER A 144 -14.09 -13.90 7.09
N VAL A 145 -15.16 -13.30 7.64
CA VAL A 145 -15.21 -12.87 9.05
C VAL A 145 -15.10 -14.07 9.98
N ALA A 146 -15.90 -15.12 9.76
CA ALA A 146 -15.86 -16.32 10.59
C ALA A 146 -14.47 -16.96 10.59
N TRP A 147 -13.81 -17.04 9.43
CA TRP A 147 -12.45 -17.57 9.32
C TRP A 147 -11.41 -16.69 10.05
N ALA A 148 -11.48 -15.37 9.87
CA ALA A 148 -10.59 -14.43 10.55
C ALA A 148 -10.73 -14.52 12.08
N VAL A 149 -11.96 -14.47 12.58
CA VAL A 149 -12.26 -14.53 14.02
C VAL A 149 -11.94 -15.91 14.61
N ALA A 150 -12.25 -17.00 13.90
CA ALA A 150 -11.98 -18.35 14.39
C ALA A 150 -10.47 -18.61 14.57
N LEU A 151 -9.64 -18.16 13.62
CA LEU A 151 -8.20 -18.29 13.74
C LEU A 151 -7.60 -17.34 14.79
N ALA A 152 -8.12 -16.12 14.92
CA ALA A 152 -7.73 -15.19 16.00
C ALA A 152 -8.04 -15.77 17.39
N ALA A 153 -9.25 -16.31 17.58
CA ALA A 153 -9.65 -16.97 18.83
C ALA A 153 -8.83 -18.24 19.09
N LEU A 154 -8.50 -19.02 18.06
CA LEU A 154 -7.66 -20.20 18.21
C LEU A 154 -6.25 -19.82 18.68
N THR A 155 -5.66 -18.76 18.12
CA THR A 155 -4.33 -18.30 18.56
C THR A 155 -4.35 -17.75 19.98
N ASP A 156 -5.42 -17.06 20.37
CA ASP A 156 -5.62 -16.56 21.73
C ASP A 156 -5.68 -17.69 22.77
N VAL A 157 -6.46 -18.76 22.49
CA VAL A 157 -6.50 -19.97 23.32
C VAL A 157 -5.13 -20.65 23.46
N LEU A 158 -4.28 -20.53 22.44
CA LEU A 158 -2.91 -21.05 22.46
C LEU A 158 -1.91 -20.13 23.18
N GLY A 159 -2.35 -18.96 23.66
CA GLY A 159 -1.52 -17.95 24.33
C GLY A 159 -0.76 -17.02 23.38
N PHE A 160 -1.13 -16.99 22.10
CA PHE A 160 -0.63 -16.00 21.14
C PHE A 160 -1.62 -14.84 21.01
N SER A 161 -1.16 -13.72 20.47
CA SER A 161 -2.03 -12.55 20.31
C SER A 161 -3.05 -12.74 19.18
N ILE A 162 -4.25 -12.16 19.32
CA ILE A 162 -5.33 -12.22 18.32
C ILE A 162 -4.90 -11.68 16.95
N GLU A 163 -3.97 -10.73 16.95
CA GLU A 163 -3.39 -10.08 15.78
C GLU A 163 -2.65 -11.07 14.89
N VAL A 164 -1.86 -11.95 15.51
CA VAL A 164 -1.08 -12.96 14.81
C VAL A 164 -2.02 -13.96 14.13
N GLY A 165 -3.06 -14.42 14.82
CA GLY A 165 -4.05 -15.33 14.24
C GLY A 165 -4.81 -14.71 13.08
N ALA A 166 -5.29 -13.48 13.24
CA ALA A 166 -6.01 -12.79 12.19
C ALA A 166 -5.12 -12.50 10.97
N PHE A 167 -3.88 -12.06 11.18
CA PHE A 167 -2.91 -11.88 10.12
C PHE A 167 -2.59 -13.19 9.37
N LEU A 168 -2.35 -14.28 10.10
CA LEU A 168 -2.10 -15.61 9.51
C LEU A 168 -3.31 -16.12 8.72
N ALA A 169 -4.52 -15.87 9.21
CA ALA A 169 -5.76 -16.19 8.51
C ALA A 169 -5.86 -15.48 7.16
N GLY A 170 -5.51 -14.19 7.12
CA GLY A 170 -5.46 -13.40 5.91
C GLY A 170 -4.38 -13.88 4.95
N PHE A 171 -3.18 -14.13 5.48
CA PHE A 171 -2.04 -14.66 4.74
C PHE A 171 -2.36 -16.01 4.08
N ALA A 172 -3.07 -16.91 4.76
CA ALA A 172 -3.50 -18.19 4.21
C ALA A 172 -4.42 -18.04 2.98
N LEU A 173 -5.20 -16.96 2.91
CA LEU A 173 -6.11 -16.66 1.80
C LEU A 173 -5.49 -15.74 0.74
N ALA A 174 -4.31 -15.16 0.99
CA ALA A 174 -3.63 -14.23 0.09
C ALA A 174 -3.28 -14.84 -1.28
N SER A 175 -3.05 -16.16 -1.34
CA SER A 175 -2.78 -16.89 -2.59
C SER A 175 -4.03 -17.32 -3.36
N THR A 176 -5.24 -17.05 -2.84
CA THR A 176 -6.49 -17.47 -3.50
C THR A 176 -6.94 -16.45 -4.55
N ARG A 177 -7.67 -16.91 -5.57
CA ARG A 177 -8.26 -16.03 -6.60
C ARG A 177 -9.29 -15.04 -6.08
N TYR A 178 -9.80 -15.26 -4.85
CA TYR A 178 -10.86 -14.47 -4.23
C TYR A 178 -10.34 -13.35 -3.32
N ARG A 179 -9.01 -13.18 -3.19
CA ARG A 179 -8.40 -12.20 -2.28
C ARG A 179 -8.95 -10.78 -2.46
N GLU A 180 -9.17 -10.34 -3.70
CA GLU A 180 -9.62 -8.97 -3.99
C GLU A 180 -11.10 -8.79 -3.64
N SER A 181 -11.92 -9.81 -3.91
CA SER A 181 -13.33 -9.83 -3.51
C SER A 181 -13.49 -9.82 -1.99
N ILE A 182 -12.72 -10.64 -1.28
CA ILE A 182 -12.69 -10.68 0.20
C ILE A 182 -12.23 -9.33 0.74
N ALA A 183 -11.16 -8.76 0.18
CA ALA A 183 -10.62 -7.49 0.62
C ALA A 183 -11.61 -6.33 0.45
N ALA A 184 -12.26 -6.27 -0.72
CA ALA A 184 -13.26 -5.25 -1.01
C ALA A 184 -14.46 -5.35 -0.05
N CYS A 185 -14.91 -6.57 0.24
CA CYS A 185 -16.07 -6.79 1.07
C CYS A 185 -15.83 -6.46 2.55
N LEU A 186 -14.67 -6.86 3.07
CA LEU A 186 -14.33 -6.63 4.47
C LEU A 186 -13.80 -5.21 4.74
N SER A 187 -13.38 -4.46 3.73
CA SER A 187 -12.89 -3.09 3.93
C SER A 187 -13.94 -2.20 4.58
N GLY A 188 -15.21 -2.28 4.14
CA GLY A 188 -16.28 -1.48 4.73
C GLY A 188 -16.56 -1.87 6.19
N LEU A 189 -16.57 -3.17 6.47
CA LEU A 189 -16.76 -3.68 7.83
C LEU A 189 -15.61 -3.26 8.76
N ARG A 190 -14.37 -3.37 8.28
CA ARG A 190 -13.18 -2.88 8.99
C ARG A 190 -13.31 -1.39 9.32
N ASP A 191 -13.63 -0.55 8.34
CA ASP A 191 -13.70 0.90 8.53
C ASP A 191 -14.78 1.30 9.52
N PHE A 192 -15.91 0.57 9.52
CA PHE A 192 -16.95 0.71 10.53
C PHE A 192 -16.49 0.25 11.92
N LEU A 193 -15.79 -0.87 12.04
CA LEU A 193 -15.38 -1.40 13.35
C LEU A 193 -14.21 -0.63 13.97
N LEU A 194 -13.28 -0.12 13.14
CA LEU A 194 -12.17 0.72 13.60
C LEU A 194 -12.64 2.02 14.27
N LEU A 195 -13.87 2.47 13.99
CA LEU A 195 -14.53 3.53 14.74
C LEU A 195 -14.51 3.23 16.25
N PHE A 196 -14.95 2.04 16.64
CA PHE A 196 -15.08 1.65 18.04
C PHE A 196 -13.70 1.56 18.69
N PHE A 197 -12.70 1.04 17.97
CA PHE A 197 -11.32 1.07 18.42
C PHE A 197 -10.86 2.49 18.78
N PHE A 198 -11.01 3.45 17.86
CA PHE A 198 -10.57 4.83 18.12
C PHE A 198 -11.37 5.54 19.22
N ILE A 199 -12.66 5.23 19.36
CA ILE A 199 -13.50 5.73 20.46
C ILE A 199 -13.04 5.14 21.80
N THR A 200 -12.88 3.82 21.89
CA THR A 200 -12.41 3.12 23.08
C THR A 200 -11.03 3.64 23.51
N LEU A 201 -10.11 3.80 22.55
CA LEU A 201 -8.79 4.36 22.82
C LEU A 201 -8.85 5.78 23.39
N GLY A 202 -9.76 6.62 22.90
CA GLY A 202 -9.99 7.96 23.45
C GLY A 202 -10.64 7.93 24.83
N ALA A 203 -11.54 6.98 25.08
CA ALA A 203 -12.25 6.85 26.36
C ALA A 203 -11.35 6.34 27.49
N GLN A 204 -10.33 5.53 27.18
CA GLN A 204 -9.34 5.03 28.14
C GLN A 204 -8.40 6.12 28.69
N LEU A 205 -8.43 7.35 28.16
CA LEU A 205 -7.59 8.42 28.69
C LEU A 205 -8.08 8.92 30.05
N ASP A 206 -7.23 8.73 31.06
CA ASP A 206 -7.41 9.25 32.41
C ASP A 206 -6.73 10.61 32.62
N PHE A 207 -7.54 11.67 32.65
CA PHE A 207 -7.05 13.04 32.84
C PHE A 207 -6.42 13.31 34.21
N SER A 208 -6.67 12.46 35.21
CA SER A 208 -6.12 12.63 36.56
C SER A 208 -4.63 12.30 36.61
N THR A 209 -4.18 11.31 35.82
CA THR A 209 -2.80 10.80 35.78
C THR A 209 -1.99 11.38 34.60
N ILE A 210 -2.66 11.79 33.52
CA ILE A 210 -2.02 12.34 32.30
C ILE A 210 -1.17 13.59 32.54
N GLY A 211 -1.63 14.51 33.42
CA GLY A 211 -1.03 15.84 33.54
C GLY A 211 0.48 15.83 33.84
N ALA A 212 0.92 14.92 34.71
CA ALA A 212 2.33 14.76 35.06
C ALA A 212 3.18 14.16 33.91
N GLN A 213 2.53 13.46 32.98
CA GLN A 213 3.19 12.64 31.98
C GLN A 213 3.20 13.27 30.60
N VAL A 214 2.41 14.34 30.37
CA VAL A 214 2.40 15.09 29.10
C VAL A 214 3.81 15.44 28.60
N PRO A 215 4.75 15.95 29.43
CA PRO A 215 6.09 16.27 28.95
C PRO A 215 6.84 15.03 28.45
N ALA A 216 6.76 13.92 29.19
CA ALA A 216 7.38 12.65 28.80
C ALA A 216 6.74 12.12 27.51
N ALA A 217 5.41 12.16 27.40
CA ALA A 217 4.68 11.70 26.23
C ALA A 217 5.05 12.48 24.97
N ILE A 218 5.20 13.81 25.06
CA ILE A 218 5.65 14.63 23.92
C ILE A 218 7.05 14.24 23.50
N VAL A 219 7.99 14.06 24.44
CA VAL A 219 9.37 13.67 24.15
C VAL A 219 9.41 12.30 23.47
N PHE A 220 8.74 11.29 24.03
CA PHE A 220 8.68 9.95 23.44
C PHE A 220 7.98 9.93 22.08
N SER A 221 6.89 10.68 21.93
CA SER A 221 6.19 10.79 20.65
C SER A 221 7.05 11.45 19.58
N LEU A 222 7.75 12.54 19.89
CA LEU A 222 8.69 13.18 18.97
C LEU A 222 9.85 12.25 18.61
N PHE A 223 10.39 11.53 19.60
CA PHE A 223 11.44 10.55 19.38
C PHE A 223 11.00 9.47 18.39
N VAL A 224 9.80 8.91 18.52
CA VAL A 224 9.31 7.88 17.60
C VAL A 224 8.92 8.47 16.24
N LEU A 225 8.18 9.58 16.24
CA LEU A 225 7.64 10.21 15.03
C LEU A 225 8.74 10.76 14.11
N ILE A 226 9.89 11.15 14.67
CA ILE A 226 11.08 11.59 13.91
C ILE A 226 12.05 10.42 13.71
N GLY A 227 12.28 9.63 14.76
CA GLY A 227 13.28 8.57 14.80
C GLY A 227 12.97 7.43 13.84
N ASN A 228 11.73 6.93 13.80
CA ASN A 228 11.35 5.84 12.89
C ASN A 228 11.54 6.22 11.42
N PRO A 229 11.03 7.36 10.93
CA PRO A 229 11.31 7.81 9.57
C PRO A 229 12.80 7.96 9.27
N LEU A 230 13.59 8.47 10.22
CA LEU A 230 15.03 8.65 10.03
C LEU A 230 15.75 7.31 9.92
N ILE A 231 15.41 6.33 10.76
CA ILE A 231 15.96 4.97 10.71
C ILE A 231 15.64 4.33 9.35
N VAL A 232 14.38 4.38 8.92
CA VAL A 232 13.97 3.82 7.62
C VAL A 232 14.67 4.54 6.48
N LEU A 233 14.78 5.86 6.52
CA LEU A 233 15.50 6.64 5.53
C LEU A 233 16.98 6.23 5.42
N VAL A 234 17.66 6.03 6.56
CA VAL A 234 19.06 5.56 6.59
C VAL A 234 19.17 4.16 5.99
N ILE A 235 18.31 3.22 6.39
CA ILE A 235 18.31 1.84 5.86
C ILE A 235 18.09 1.87 4.34
N MET A 236 17.09 2.61 3.88
CA MET A 236 16.75 2.72 2.46
C MET A 236 17.86 3.42 1.66
N GLY A 237 18.49 4.45 2.21
CA GLY A 237 19.65 5.11 1.62
C GLY A 237 20.88 4.18 1.52
N VAL A 238 21.12 3.35 2.54
CA VAL A 238 22.17 2.31 2.51
C VAL A 238 21.89 1.26 1.43
N MET A 239 20.61 0.91 1.23
CA MET A 239 20.16 0.00 0.17
C MET A 239 20.16 0.65 -1.24
N GLY A 240 20.42 1.96 -1.34
CA GLY A 240 20.50 2.68 -2.61
C GLY A 240 19.17 3.22 -3.13
N TYR A 241 18.13 3.29 -2.29
CA TYR A 241 16.86 3.92 -2.66
C TYR A 241 16.92 5.45 -2.53
N PRO A 242 16.17 6.20 -3.38
CA PRO A 242 16.08 7.66 -3.27
C PRO A 242 15.51 8.11 -1.92
N SER A 243 15.92 9.28 -1.44
CA SER A 243 15.49 9.80 -0.13
C SER A 243 13.98 10.00 -0.05
N ARG A 244 13.32 10.35 -1.17
CA ARG A 244 11.86 10.44 -1.29
C ARG A 244 11.16 9.12 -0.95
N VAL A 245 11.68 8.00 -1.48
CA VAL A 245 11.11 6.68 -1.24
C VAL A 245 11.32 6.28 0.21
N GLY A 246 12.53 6.48 0.74
CA GLY A 246 12.85 6.21 2.13
C GLY A 246 12.03 7.06 3.11
N PHE A 247 11.81 8.34 2.81
CA PHE A 247 11.01 9.25 3.62
C PHE A 247 9.54 8.84 3.66
N LEU A 248 8.91 8.60 2.51
CA LEU A 248 7.50 8.19 2.45
C LEU A 248 7.28 6.82 3.11
N ALA A 249 8.19 5.87 2.91
CA ALA A 249 8.16 4.59 3.60
C ALA A 249 8.33 4.76 5.13
N GLY A 250 9.26 5.62 5.54
CA GLY A 250 9.50 5.93 6.94
C GLY A 250 8.29 6.54 7.64
N LEU A 251 7.60 7.49 6.99
CA LEU A 251 6.37 8.09 7.49
C LEU A 251 5.25 7.06 7.70
N ALA A 252 5.14 6.07 6.81
CA ALA A 252 4.14 5.00 6.94
C ALA A 252 4.41 4.06 8.13
N VAL A 253 5.65 3.99 8.62
CA VAL A 253 6.10 3.14 9.74
C VAL A 253 6.26 3.95 11.05
N ALA A 254 5.98 5.26 11.02
CA ALA A 254 6.23 6.19 12.13
C ALA A 254 5.27 6.04 13.34
N GLN A 255 4.39 5.04 13.33
CA GLN A 255 3.35 4.85 14.34
C GLN A 255 3.59 3.58 15.14
N ILE A 256 3.33 3.64 16.45
CA ILE A 256 3.29 2.45 17.30
C ILE A 256 2.00 1.67 17.03
N SER A 257 2.14 0.34 17.02
CA SER A 257 1.02 -0.59 16.89
C SER A 257 0.18 -0.59 18.17
N GLU A 258 -1.12 -0.77 18.01
CA GLU A 258 -2.06 -1.02 19.10
C GLU A 258 -1.65 -2.15 20.04
N PHE A 259 -0.87 -3.12 19.53
CA PHE A 259 -0.27 -4.19 20.32
C PHE A 259 0.52 -3.70 21.55
N ASN A 260 1.12 -2.51 21.49
CA ASN A 260 1.81 -1.94 22.66
C ASN A 260 0.84 -1.62 23.81
N LEU A 261 -0.42 -1.29 23.52
CA LEU A 261 -1.40 -0.97 24.55
C LEU A 261 -1.89 -2.23 25.25
N ILE A 262 -2.13 -3.30 24.49
CA ILE A 262 -2.49 -4.61 25.03
C ILE A 262 -1.36 -5.14 25.92
N LEU A 263 -0.10 -5.03 25.49
CA LEU A 263 1.04 -5.47 26.29
C LEU A 263 1.16 -4.70 27.62
N ILE A 264 0.88 -3.39 27.59
CA ILE A 264 0.93 -2.54 28.77
C ILE A 264 -0.25 -2.81 29.71
N ALA A 265 -1.45 -3.05 29.18
CA ALA A 265 -2.61 -3.49 29.94
C ALA A 265 -2.36 -4.83 30.63
N LEU A 266 -1.83 -5.81 29.90
CA LEU A 266 -1.44 -7.09 30.49
C LEU A 266 -0.37 -6.93 31.58
N GLY A 267 0.62 -6.06 31.36
CA GLY A 267 1.65 -5.77 32.36
C GLY A 267 1.10 -5.10 33.62
N ARG A 268 0.03 -4.31 33.50
CA ARG A 268 -0.74 -3.75 34.63
C ARG A 268 -1.48 -4.85 35.37
N ASP A 269 -2.15 -5.76 34.65
CA ASP A 269 -2.88 -6.88 35.24
C ASP A 269 -1.97 -7.86 35.97
N LEU A 270 -0.71 -7.96 35.53
CA LEU A 270 0.36 -8.73 36.18
C LEU A 270 1.05 -7.95 37.32
N ASP A 271 0.58 -6.75 37.66
CA ASP A 271 1.12 -5.86 38.70
C ASP A 271 2.61 -5.46 38.46
N GLN A 272 3.08 -5.59 37.21
CA GLN A 272 4.45 -5.24 36.81
C GLN A 272 4.57 -3.80 36.31
N ILE A 273 3.45 -3.20 35.91
CA ILE A 273 3.39 -1.88 35.29
C ILE A 273 2.36 -1.03 36.04
N GLY A 274 2.78 0.13 36.55
CA GLY A 274 1.87 1.05 37.23
C GLY A 274 0.95 1.80 36.25
N ASP A 275 -0.19 2.25 36.76
CA ASP A 275 -1.22 3.05 36.05
C ASP A 275 -0.62 4.24 35.31
N ASP A 276 0.44 4.82 35.87
CA ASP A 276 1.15 5.92 35.25
C ASP A 276 1.75 5.52 33.90
N MET A 277 2.39 4.35 33.79
CA MET A 277 2.97 3.90 32.53
C MET A 277 1.91 3.55 31.49
N VAL A 278 0.73 3.07 31.93
CA VAL A 278 -0.43 2.85 31.05
C VAL A 278 -0.88 4.18 30.44
N ALA A 279 -1.12 5.20 31.27
CA ALA A 279 -1.49 6.53 30.80
C ALA A 279 -0.43 7.12 29.85
N LEU A 280 0.87 6.91 30.13
CA LEU A 280 1.96 7.42 29.30
C LEU A 280 1.91 6.81 27.91
N VAL A 281 1.81 5.48 27.83
CA VAL A 281 1.84 4.76 26.56
C VAL A 281 0.56 5.03 25.75
N THR A 282 -0.60 5.10 26.40
CA THR A 282 -1.86 5.49 25.73
C THR A 282 -1.77 6.90 25.16
N LEU A 283 -1.24 7.86 25.92
CA LEU A 283 -1.07 9.24 25.45
C LEU A 283 -0.06 9.33 24.31
N VAL A 284 1.07 8.63 24.41
CA VAL A 284 2.06 8.53 23.31
C VAL A 284 1.40 7.94 22.07
N GLY A 285 0.69 6.83 22.20
CA GLY A 285 -0.06 6.16 21.13
C GLY A 285 -1.00 7.12 20.41
N LEU A 286 -1.81 7.85 21.16
CA LEU A 286 -2.75 8.84 20.61
C LEU A 286 -2.06 10.01 19.90
N ILE A 287 -1.00 10.58 20.49
CA ILE A 287 -0.23 11.66 19.87
C ILE A 287 0.39 11.16 18.55
N MET A 288 0.92 9.94 18.51
CA MET A 288 1.50 9.39 17.29
C MET A 288 0.46 9.04 16.24
N ILE A 289 -0.70 8.47 16.60
CA ILE A 289 -1.78 8.21 15.64
C ILE A 289 -2.25 9.52 15.00
N ALA A 290 -2.50 10.54 15.80
CA ALA A 290 -2.91 11.85 15.30
C ALA A 290 -1.79 12.52 14.47
N GLY A 291 -0.56 12.52 14.99
CA GLY A 291 0.60 13.12 14.36
C GLY A 291 0.99 12.45 13.03
N SER A 292 1.05 11.11 13.02
CA SER A 292 1.36 10.31 11.82
C SER A 292 0.30 10.52 10.74
N THR A 293 -0.98 10.58 11.11
CA THR A 293 -2.09 10.80 10.16
C THR A 293 -1.89 12.12 9.41
N TYR A 294 -1.55 13.21 10.10
CA TYR A 294 -1.26 14.48 9.44
C TYR A 294 0.05 14.46 8.65
N MET A 295 1.10 13.80 9.17
CA MET A 295 2.36 13.65 8.43
C MET A 295 2.18 12.90 7.12
N ILE A 296 1.40 11.82 7.12
CA ILE A 296 1.08 11.03 5.92
C ILE A 296 0.24 11.87 4.94
N LEU A 297 -0.79 12.57 5.44
CA LEU A 297 -1.66 13.42 4.62
C LEU A 297 -0.89 14.55 3.91
N TYR A 298 0.04 15.19 4.63
CA TYR A 298 0.87 16.29 4.12
C TYR A 298 2.29 15.84 3.72
N SER A 299 2.48 14.54 3.48
CA SER A 299 3.78 13.93 3.24
C SER A 299 4.55 14.54 2.06
N LYS A 300 3.84 14.95 1.01
CA LYS A 300 4.44 15.61 -0.16
C LYS A 300 4.99 16.99 0.18
N GLN A 301 4.22 17.80 0.91
CA GLN A 301 4.61 19.14 1.33
C GLN A 301 5.75 19.07 2.35
N LEU A 302 5.64 18.12 3.29
CA LEU A 302 6.67 17.88 4.30
C LEU A 302 7.98 17.45 3.64
N TYR A 303 7.93 16.52 2.68
CA TYR A 303 9.11 16.14 1.90
C TYR A 303 9.70 17.34 1.15
N ALA A 304 8.89 18.16 0.47
CA ALA A 304 9.39 19.32 -0.25
C ALA A 304 10.13 20.31 0.68
N TRP A 305 9.67 20.46 1.91
CA TRP A 305 10.30 21.31 2.92
C TRP A 305 11.60 20.70 3.47
N LEU A 306 11.64 19.39 3.72
CA LEU A 306 12.82 18.68 4.24
C LEU A 306 13.82 18.22 3.17
N ALA A 307 13.44 18.20 1.89
CA ALA A 307 14.25 17.73 0.75
C ALA A 307 15.70 18.23 0.77
N PRO A 308 16.01 19.52 1.01
CA PRO A 308 17.40 19.98 1.01
C PRO A 308 18.27 19.32 2.10
N ALA A 309 17.69 18.98 3.26
CA ALA A 309 18.41 18.29 4.33
C ALA A 309 18.48 16.76 4.10
N LEU A 310 17.45 16.19 3.45
CA LEU A 310 17.35 14.74 3.24
C LEU A 310 18.27 14.22 2.12
N ARG A 311 18.75 15.10 1.23
CA ARG A 311 19.72 14.77 0.18
C ARG A 311 21.03 14.17 0.69
N ILE A 312 21.40 14.40 1.96
CA ILE A 312 22.59 13.79 2.59
C ILE A 312 22.45 12.26 2.66
N PHE A 313 21.23 11.75 2.73
CA PHE A 313 20.94 10.32 2.77
C PHE A 313 20.82 9.68 1.38
N GLU A 314 20.90 10.49 0.30
CA GLU A 314 20.99 9.97 -1.06
C GLU A 314 22.44 9.59 -1.34
N ARG A 315 22.71 8.30 -1.46
CA ARG A 315 23.93 7.85 -2.12
C ARG A 315 23.82 8.19 -3.61
N THR A 316 24.65 9.13 -4.06
CA THR A 316 24.81 9.50 -5.48
C THR A 316 25.17 8.31 -6.38
N ASN A 317 25.67 7.22 -5.82
CA ASN A 317 25.94 5.98 -6.54
C ASN A 317 24.72 5.04 -6.51
N ALA A 318 23.61 5.47 -7.07
CA ALA A 318 22.57 4.56 -7.54
C ALA A 318 23.11 3.79 -8.75
N ARG A 319 24.06 2.87 -8.50
CA ARG A 319 24.66 1.93 -9.46
C ARG A 319 24.63 2.48 -10.89
N GLU A 320 25.31 3.60 -11.13
CA GLU A 320 25.66 3.95 -12.50
C GLU A 320 26.49 2.76 -12.99
N PRO A 321 26.03 2.00 -14.01
CA PRO A 321 26.98 1.17 -14.72
C PRO A 321 28.03 2.15 -15.23
N GLU A 322 29.29 1.89 -14.90
CA GLU A 322 30.46 2.58 -15.44
C GLU A 322 30.14 2.96 -16.88
N SER A 323 30.20 4.25 -17.21
CA SER A 323 30.04 4.67 -18.59
C SER A 323 31.36 4.37 -19.32
N PRO A 324 31.43 3.40 -20.25
CA PRO A 324 32.29 3.63 -21.39
C PRO A 324 31.70 4.79 -22.20
N GLU A 325 32.58 5.51 -22.87
CA GLU A 325 32.29 6.58 -23.84
C GLU A 325 31.10 6.29 -24.77
N PRO A 326 30.48 7.34 -25.35
CA PRO A 326 29.12 7.26 -25.89
C PRO A 326 29.02 6.32 -27.09
N GLU A 327 28.49 5.13 -26.83
CA GLU A 327 27.94 4.28 -27.86
C GLU A 327 26.89 5.06 -28.66
N LYS A 328 26.84 4.77 -29.95
CA LYS A 328 25.85 5.33 -30.86
C LYS A 328 24.46 5.09 -30.27
N VAL A 329 23.65 6.13 -30.06
CA VAL A 329 22.26 6.01 -29.61
C VAL A 329 21.38 6.46 -30.76
N ASP A 330 20.71 5.51 -31.39
CA ASP A 330 19.81 5.77 -32.52
C ASP A 330 18.41 6.14 -32.01
N ALA A 331 17.96 5.55 -30.91
CA ALA A 331 16.66 5.82 -30.31
C ALA A 331 16.68 5.91 -28.77
N ILE A 332 15.83 6.75 -28.20
CA ILE A 332 15.60 6.86 -26.76
C ILE A 332 14.14 6.47 -26.46
N VAL A 333 13.92 5.55 -25.53
CA VAL A 333 12.57 5.10 -25.14
C VAL A 333 12.34 5.38 -23.67
N PHE A 334 11.34 6.20 -23.34
CA PHE A 334 10.91 6.47 -21.96
C PHE A 334 9.80 5.51 -21.56
N GLY A 335 10.04 4.77 -20.47
CA GLY A 335 9.16 3.73 -19.94
C GLY A 335 9.40 2.35 -20.59
N LEU A 336 9.66 1.34 -19.76
CA LEU A 336 9.79 -0.08 -20.09
C LEU A 336 8.55 -0.86 -19.61
N GLY A 337 7.37 -0.27 -19.79
CA GLY A 337 6.10 -0.93 -19.55
C GLY A 337 5.79 -2.02 -20.58
N ARG A 338 4.51 -2.46 -20.63
CA ARG A 338 4.04 -3.48 -21.58
C ARG A 338 4.28 -3.11 -23.04
N TYR A 339 4.04 -1.85 -23.40
CA TYR A 339 4.27 -1.35 -24.75
C TYR A 339 5.75 -0.98 -24.96
N GLY A 340 6.35 -0.19 -24.07
CA GLY A 340 7.74 0.26 -24.19
C GLY A 340 8.76 -0.87 -24.31
N SER A 341 8.64 -1.94 -23.52
CA SER A 341 9.53 -3.10 -23.63
C SER A 341 9.43 -3.81 -24.99
N ARG A 342 8.25 -3.80 -25.63
CA ARG A 342 8.06 -4.34 -26.99
C ARG A 342 8.65 -3.42 -28.05
N VAL A 343 8.46 -2.12 -27.91
CA VAL A 343 9.08 -1.11 -28.78
C VAL A 343 10.60 -1.26 -28.76
N VAL A 344 11.22 -1.35 -27.57
CA VAL A 344 12.68 -1.54 -27.45
C VAL A 344 13.15 -2.82 -28.16
N ARG A 345 12.43 -3.93 -28.00
CA ARG A 345 12.74 -5.19 -28.70
C ARG A 345 12.68 -5.01 -30.23
N GLU A 346 11.61 -4.42 -30.72
CA GLU A 346 11.41 -4.22 -32.16
C GLU A 346 12.50 -3.31 -32.77
N LEU A 347 12.86 -2.23 -32.07
CA LEU A 347 13.91 -1.32 -32.48
C LEU A 347 15.28 -2.01 -32.54
N THR A 348 15.59 -2.85 -31.56
CA THR A 348 16.88 -3.56 -31.49
C THR A 348 17.00 -4.72 -32.47
N ASP A 349 15.89 -5.43 -32.73
CA ASP A 349 15.79 -6.45 -33.78
C ASP A 349 16.03 -5.84 -35.17
N HIS A 350 15.70 -4.56 -35.37
CA HIS A 350 15.99 -3.79 -36.59
C HIS A 350 17.38 -3.12 -36.61
N GLY A 351 18.28 -3.45 -35.70
CA GLY A 351 19.67 -2.99 -35.77
C GLY A 351 19.99 -1.69 -35.05
N MET A 352 19.05 -1.10 -34.32
CA MET A 352 19.26 0.17 -33.64
C MET A 352 19.80 0.00 -32.22
N HIS A 353 20.62 0.96 -31.80
CA HIS A 353 21.04 1.10 -30.42
C HIS A 353 20.04 1.96 -29.65
N VAL A 354 19.48 1.38 -28.58
CA VAL A 354 18.37 1.97 -27.83
C VAL A 354 18.80 2.31 -26.41
N LEU A 355 18.55 3.56 -26.03
CA LEU A 355 18.65 4.02 -24.64
C LEU A 355 17.26 4.00 -24.01
N ALA A 356 17.01 3.07 -23.09
CA ALA A 356 15.76 2.99 -22.36
C ALA A 356 15.87 3.74 -21.03
N VAL A 357 14.93 4.65 -20.76
CA VAL A 357 14.83 5.40 -19.50
C VAL A 357 13.67 4.85 -18.69
N GLU A 358 13.93 4.48 -17.43
CA GLU A 358 12.91 3.86 -16.57
C GLU A 358 13.10 4.19 -15.09
N TRP A 359 12.00 4.39 -14.37
CA TRP A 359 11.96 4.74 -12.95
C TRP A 359 11.81 3.50 -12.04
N ASP A 360 11.45 2.35 -12.60
CA ASP A 360 11.40 1.07 -11.91
C ASP A 360 12.76 0.34 -12.06
N PRO A 361 13.55 0.17 -10.99
CA PRO A 361 14.88 -0.44 -11.07
C PRO A 361 14.85 -1.93 -11.44
N TYR A 362 13.68 -2.58 -11.36
CA TYR A 362 13.50 -3.99 -11.74
C TYR A 362 12.98 -4.14 -13.17
N ALA A 363 12.66 -3.06 -13.86
CA ALA A 363 12.10 -3.11 -15.20
C ALA A 363 13.03 -3.71 -16.25
N GLU A 364 14.35 -3.70 -15.99
CA GLU A 364 15.33 -4.38 -16.84
C GLU A 364 15.04 -5.89 -16.98
N GLN A 365 14.41 -6.52 -15.98
CA GLN A 365 13.96 -7.91 -16.08
C GLN A 365 12.96 -8.13 -17.22
N ARG A 366 12.20 -7.11 -17.62
CA ARG A 366 11.26 -7.18 -18.76
C ARG A 366 11.99 -7.27 -20.11
N LEU A 367 13.29 -7.02 -20.12
CA LEU A 367 14.18 -7.17 -21.29
C LEU A 367 15.00 -8.47 -21.24
N ALA A 368 14.74 -9.38 -20.28
CA ALA A 368 15.48 -10.63 -20.15
C ALA A 368 15.45 -11.51 -21.41
N ASP A 369 14.33 -11.51 -22.14
CA ASP A 369 14.17 -12.28 -23.39
C ASP A 369 14.61 -11.52 -24.65
N CYS A 370 15.21 -10.34 -24.51
CA CYS A 370 15.62 -9.52 -25.65
C CYS A 370 16.85 -10.16 -26.33
N ARG A 371 16.72 -10.48 -27.64
CA ARG A 371 17.79 -11.19 -28.39
C ARG A 371 19.06 -10.35 -28.53
N HIS A 372 18.91 -9.04 -28.73
CA HIS A 372 19.99 -8.09 -28.96
C HIS A 372 20.20 -7.15 -27.76
N ARG A 373 20.36 -7.73 -26.57
CA ARG A 373 20.54 -6.96 -25.32
C ARG A 373 21.84 -6.13 -25.32
N ASP A 374 22.83 -6.53 -26.11
CA ASP A 374 24.07 -5.78 -26.38
C ASP A 374 23.81 -4.38 -26.95
N ARG A 375 22.64 -4.15 -27.55
CA ARG A 375 22.25 -2.86 -28.14
C ARG A 375 21.31 -2.04 -27.26
N VAL A 376 20.97 -2.52 -26.08
CA VAL A 376 20.07 -1.84 -25.15
C VAL A 376 20.84 -1.37 -23.93
N ARG A 377 20.86 -0.05 -23.72
CA ARG A 377 21.31 0.54 -22.46
C ARG A 377 20.11 1.00 -21.67
N VAL A 378 19.98 0.54 -20.42
CA VAL A 378 18.94 1.01 -19.51
C VAL A 378 19.53 2.03 -18.54
N VAL A 379 18.90 3.19 -18.43
CA VAL A 379 19.26 4.24 -17.48
C VAL A 379 18.08 4.49 -16.56
N PHE A 380 18.39 4.62 -15.27
CA PHE A 380 17.40 4.95 -14.27
C PHE A 380 17.07 6.44 -14.33
N GLY A 381 15.80 6.80 -14.51
CA GLY A 381 15.42 8.20 -14.70
C GLY A 381 13.93 8.47 -14.54
N ASP A 382 13.62 9.65 -14.00
CA ASP A 382 12.26 10.15 -13.88
C ASP A 382 11.94 11.06 -15.08
N ALA A 383 11.06 10.60 -15.97
CA ALA A 383 10.60 11.34 -17.13
C ALA A 383 9.82 12.62 -16.78
N SER A 384 9.34 12.75 -15.54
CA SER A 384 8.66 13.96 -15.05
C SER A 384 9.62 15.05 -14.57
N SER A 385 10.92 14.74 -14.43
CA SER A 385 11.95 15.70 -14.06
C SER A 385 12.43 16.48 -15.29
N PRO A 386 12.27 17.82 -15.32
CA PRO A 386 12.72 18.64 -16.45
C PRO A 386 14.22 18.55 -16.69
N ASP A 387 15.01 18.50 -15.61
CA ASP A 387 16.47 18.56 -15.63
C ASP A 387 17.10 17.24 -16.13
N PHE A 388 16.34 16.13 -16.08
CA PHE A 388 16.85 14.82 -16.49
C PHE A 388 17.22 14.77 -17.99
N ALA A 389 16.51 15.54 -18.82
CA ALA A 389 16.78 15.63 -20.25
C ALA A 389 18.21 16.13 -20.58
N GLU A 390 18.84 16.91 -19.69
CA GLU A 390 20.20 17.42 -19.87
C GLU A 390 21.26 16.31 -19.82
N THR A 391 20.97 15.23 -19.10
CA THR A 391 21.91 14.11 -18.88
C THR A 391 21.94 13.12 -20.05
N LEU A 392 20.98 13.23 -20.97
CA LEU A 392 20.76 12.26 -22.04
C LEU A 392 21.42 12.69 -23.36
N PRO A 393 21.90 11.76 -24.20
CA PRO A 393 22.48 12.04 -25.51
C PRO A 393 21.42 12.39 -26.57
N ILE A 394 20.54 13.35 -26.29
CA ILE A 394 19.34 13.67 -27.08
C ILE A 394 19.63 14.21 -28.49
N ARG A 395 20.78 14.84 -28.72
CA ARG A 395 21.15 15.40 -30.03
C ARG A 395 21.48 14.34 -31.07
N ARG A 396 21.83 13.13 -30.64
CA ARG A 396 22.23 12.03 -31.53
C ARG A 396 21.08 11.07 -31.82
N ALA A 397 20.02 11.11 -31.02
CA ALA A 397 18.87 10.23 -31.16
C ALA A 397 18.00 10.68 -32.35
N GLN A 398 17.76 9.75 -33.28
CA GLN A 398 16.85 9.97 -34.40
C GLN A 398 15.40 9.90 -33.92
N TRP A 399 15.09 8.97 -33.01
CA TRP A 399 13.75 8.78 -32.48
C TRP A 399 13.74 8.85 -30.96
N ILE A 400 12.81 9.63 -30.42
CA ILE A 400 12.57 9.73 -28.99
C ILE A 400 11.11 9.34 -28.74
N ILE A 401 10.89 8.23 -28.07
CA ILE A 401 9.57 7.63 -27.90
C ILE A 401 9.22 7.62 -26.43
N SER A 402 8.17 8.34 -26.03
CA SER A 402 7.60 8.23 -24.69
C SER A 402 6.42 7.27 -24.67
N THR A 403 6.54 6.22 -23.85
CA THR A 403 5.48 5.26 -23.58
C THR A 403 4.82 5.46 -22.22
N VAL A 404 5.09 6.61 -21.59
CA VAL A 404 4.50 7.02 -20.32
C VAL A 404 3.00 7.30 -20.55
N PRO A 405 2.09 6.75 -19.72
CA PRO A 405 0.64 6.86 -19.95
C PRO A 405 0.07 8.24 -19.57
N ASP A 406 0.83 9.06 -18.85
CA ASP A 406 0.39 10.37 -18.36
C ASP A 406 0.66 11.50 -19.39
N PRO A 407 -0.38 12.17 -19.92
CA PRO A 407 -0.19 13.23 -20.91
C PRO A 407 0.59 14.44 -20.39
N GLY A 408 0.38 14.82 -19.12
CA GLY A 408 1.08 15.95 -18.52
C GLY A 408 2.59 15.75 -18.50
N THR A 409 3.03 14.56 -18.09
CA THR A 409 4.44 14.15 -18.10
C THR A 409 5.02 14.19 -19.52
N ASN A 410 4.28 13.68 -20.51
CA ASN A 410 4.74 13.68 -21.91
C ASN A 410 4.91 15.08 -22.49
N VAL A 411 4.02 16.02 -22.16
CA VAL A 411 4.13 17.43 -22.58
C VAL A 411 5.36 18.08 -21.95
N VAL A 412 5.55 17.94 -20.63
CA VAL A 412 6.71 18.51 -19.92
C VAL A 412 8.02 17.92 -20.46
N LEU A 413 8.05 16.61 -20.70
CA LEU A 413 9.20 15.91 -21.27
C LEU A 413 9.52 16.44 -22.66
N ALA A 414 8.54 16.49 -23.58
CA ALA A 414 8.74 16.96 -24.94
C ALA A 414 9.25 18.40 -24.98
N GLN A 415 8.67 19.29 -24.18
CA GLN A 415 9.12 20.68 -24.05
C GLN A 415 10.54 20.77 -23.48
N SER A 416 10.93 19.91 -22.54
CA SER A 416 12.30 19.87 -22.03
C SER A 416 13.29 19.37 -23.09
N LEU A 417 12.97 18.27 -23.77
CA LEU A 417 13.79 17.69 -24.85
C LEU A 417 14.07 18.72 -25.96
N ARG A 418 13.04 19.44 -26.42
CA ARG A 418 13.21 20.50 -27.43
C ARG A 418 14.06 21.66 -26.93
N ARG A 419 13.85 22.12 -25.68
CA ARG A 419 14.66 23.18 -25.07
C ARG A 419 16.14 22.82 -24.99
N HIS A 420 16.49 21.56 -24.79
CA HIS A 420 17.87 21.08 -24.73
C HIS A 420 18.46 20.65 -26.09
N GLY A 421 17.71 20.85 -27.18
CA GLY A 421 18.18 20.68 -28.55
C GLY A 421 17.97 19.27 -29.12
N ALA A 422 16.90 18.58 -28.73
CA ALA A 422 16.48 17.37 -29.44
C ALA A 422 15.99 17.70 -30.86
N GLU A 423 16.71 17.19 -31.86
CA GLU A 423 16.38 17.37 -33.29
C GLU A 423 15.62 16.15 -33.87
N GLY A 424 15.66 15.01 -33.18
CA GLY A 424 14.96 13.79 -33.60
C GLY A 424 13.44 13.89 -33.54
N VAL A 425 12.77 12.86 -34.07
CA VAL A 425 11.32 12.69 -34.03
C VAL A 425 10.88 12.32 -32.62
N ILE A 426 10.04 13.14 -32.01
CA ILE A 426 9.44 12.94 -30.69
C ILE A 426 8.05 12.33 -30.87
N ALA A 427 7.91 11.07 -30.48
CA ALA A 427 6.67 10.32 -30.49
C ALA A 427 6.17 10.08 -29.06
N VAL A 428 4.88 10.31 -28.80
CA VAL A 428 4.26 10.07 -27.49
C VAL A 428 3.09 9.09 -27.60
N THR A 429 2.82 8.32 -26.54
CA THR A 429 1.66 7.42 -26.53
C THR A 429 0.39 8.08 -25.99
N ALA A 430 -0.75 7.75 -26.60
CA ALA A 430 -2.08 8.01 -26.07
C ALA A 430 -2.89 6.71 -25.99
N HIS A 431 -3.47 6.44 -24.81
CA HIS A 431 -4.31 5.24 -24.61
C HIS A 431 -5.81 5.50 -24.82
N THR A 432 -6.21 6.77 -24.90
CA THR A 432 -7.60 7.17 -25.14
C THR A 432 -7.61 8.33 -26.14
N THR A 433 -8.74 8.49 -26.83
CA THR A 433 -8.95 9.62 -27.75
C THR A 433 -8.85 10.97 -27.01
N ALA A 434 -9.37 11.03 -25.78
CA ALA A 434 -9.27 12.21 -24.92
C ALA A 434 -7.81 12.55 -24.55
N ALA A 435 -6.99 11.54 -24.25
CA ALA A 435 -5.56 11.73 -23.99
C ALA A 435 -4.80 12.18 -25.25
N ALA A 436 -5.21 11.74 -26.44
CA ALA A 436 -4.61 12.18 -27.70
C ALA A 436 -4.84 13.68 -27.94
N HIS A 437 -6.06 14.18 -27.66
CA HIS A 437 -6.39 15.61 -27.81
C HIS A 437 -5.57 16.51 -26.86
N ALA A 438 -5.06 15.96 -25.75
CA ALA A 438 -4.19 16.72 -24.85
C ALA A 438 -2.85 17.13 -25.51
N TYR A 439 -2.48 16.53 -26.64
CA TYR A 439 -1.26 16.85 -27.37
C TYR A 439 -1.48 17.80 -28.56
N ASP A 440 -2.71 18.20 -28.87
CA ASP A 440 -3.04 19.00 -30.08
C ASP A 440 -2.26 20.31 -30.13
N SER A 441 -2.07 20.99 -28.99
CA SER A 441 -1.29 22.22 -28.91
C SER A 441 0.21 22.01 -29.17
N GLU A 442 0.76 20.89 -28.68
CA GLU A 442 2.18 20.55 -28.84
C GLU A 442 2.49 20.02 -30.24
N LEU A 443 1.54 19.33 -30.87
CA LEU A 443 1.58 18.95 -32.28
C LEU A 443 1.58 20.20 -33.18
N ALA A 444 0.71 21.16 -32.89
CA ALA A 444 0.68 22.43 -33.63
C ALA A 444 1.94 23.27 -33.44
N ALA A 445 2.57 23.19 -32.26
CA ALA A 445 3.83 23.87 -31.96
C ALA A 445 5.07 23.17 -32.52
N GLY A 446 4.96 21.92 -33.01
CA GLY A 446 6.10 21.10 -33.45
C GLY A 446 6.98 20.57 -32.30
N THR A 447 6.50 20.69 -31.05
CA THR A 447 7.20 20.12 -29.89
C THR A 447 7.11 18.60 -29.90
N ILE A 448 5.96 18.06 -30.29
CA ILE A 448 5.70 16.63 -30.48
C ILE A 448 5.45 16.41 -31.97
N ASP A 449 6.09 15.40 -32.56
CA ASP A 449 5.97 15.13 -34.00
C ASP A 449 4.85 14.13 -34.31
N THR A 450 4.57 13.19 -33.41
CA THR A 450 3.53 12.19 -33.62
C THR A 450 2.96 11.61 -32.33
N VAL A 451 1.71 11.16 -32.41
CA VAL A 451 1.01 10.47 -31.31
C VAL A 451 0.75 9.02 -31.71
N LEU A 452 1.40 8.10 -31.00
CA LEU A 452 1.20 6.67 -31.14
C LEU A 452 -0.03 6.25 -30.35
N LYS A 453 -0.89 5.44 -30.96
CA LYS A 453 -2.09 4.89 -30.32
C LYS A 453 -2.02 3.37 -30.29
N PRO A 454 -1.35 2.77 -29.28
CA PRO A 454 -1.00 1.35 -29.28
C PRO A 454 -2.20 0.41 -29.46
N PHE A 455 -3.32 0.71 -28.80
CA PHE A 455 -4.51 -0.15 -28.85
C PHE A 455 -5.26 -0.04 -30.19
N GLU A 456 -5.31 1.15 -30.80
CA GLU A 456 -5.89 1.32 -32.14
C GLU A 456 -5.03 0.61 -33.20
N LEU A 457 -3.70 0.75 -33.12
CA LEU A 457 -2.76 0.06 -34.01
C LEU A 457 -2.86 -1.46 -33.89
N ALA A 458 -2.88 -1.99 -32.66
CA ALA A 458 -3.02 -3.43 -32.42
C ALA A 458 -4.37 -3.97 -32.92
N ALA A 459 -5.46 -3.20 -32.78
CA ALA A 459 -6.76 -3.60 -33.31
C ALA A 459 -6.77 -3.67 -34.85
N HIS A 460 -6.12 -2.71 -35.52
CA HIS A 460 -5.97 -2.72 -36.97
C HIS A 460 -5.15 -3.92 -37.47
N GLU A 461 -4.00 -4.20 -36.86
CA GLU A 461 -3.17 -5.36 -37.20
C GLU A 461 -3.90 -6.69 -36.95
N THR A 462 -4.67 -6.78 -35.86
CA THR A 462 -5.48 -7.97 -35.58
C THR A 462 -6.51 -8.22 -36.69
N LEU A 463 -7.19 -7.18 -37.16
CA LEU A 463 -8.15 -7.30 -38.26
C LEU A 463 -7.45 -7.67 -39.58
N ALA A 464 -6.27 -7.12 -39.84
CA ALA A 464 -5.48 -7.45 -41.03
C ALA A 464 -5.10 -8.93 -41.05
N ALA A 465 -4.57 -9.45 -39.93
CA ALA A 465 -4.22 -10.85 -39.77
C ALA A 465 -5.43 -11.79 -39.93
N LEU A 466 -6.59 -11.44 -39.37
CA LEU A 466 -7.82 -12.25 -39.54
C LEU A 466 -8.27 -12.32 -41.00
N ARG A 467 -8.19 -11.20 -41.74
CA ARG A 467 -8.53 -11.16 -43.17
C ARG A 467 -7.58 -11.95 -44.05
N GLU A 468 -6.32 -12.08 -43.63
CA GLU A 468 -5.33 -12.89 -44.33
C GLU A 468 -5.68 -14.38 -44.21
N VAL A 469 -6.06 -14.83 -43.00
CA VAL A 469 -6.53 -16.21 -42.77
C VAL A 469 -7.80 -16.52 -43.55
N GLU A 470 -8.77 -15.59 -43.62
CA GLU A 470 -9.99 -15.78 -44.44
C GLU A 470 -9.65 -15.98 -45.94
N ARG A 471 -8.66 -15.25 -46.46
CA ARG A 471 -8.23 -15.36 -47.86
C ARG A 471 -7.49 -16.65 -48.18
N GLU A 472 -6.76 -17.20 -47.22
CA GLU A 472 -6.12 -18.51 -47.36
C GLU A 472 -7.15 -19.64 -47.30
N GLY A 473 -8.18 -19.51 -46.47
CA GLY A 473 -9.28 -20.49 -46.37
C GLY A 473 -10.26 -20.50 -47.55
N ASP A 474 -10.41 -19.40 -48.29
CA ASP A 474 -11.22 -19.34 -49.53
C ASP A 474 -10.47 -19.86 -50.77
N ASN A 475 -9.17 -20.15 -50.66
CA ASN A 475 -8.31 -20.68 -51.74
C ASN A 475 -7.99 -22.18 -51.61
N GLU A 476 -8.49 -22.85 -50.57
CA GLU A 476 -8.56 -24.32 -50.44
C GLU A 476 -9.96 -24.84 -50.82
#